data_AF-A0AA39Q7P3-F1
#
_entry.id   AF-A0AA39Q7P3-F1
#
_cell.length_a   1.000
_cell.length_b   1.000
_cell.length_c   1.000
_cell.angle_alpha   90.00
_cell.angle_beta   90.00
_cell.angle_gamma   90.00
#
_symmetry.space_group_name_H-M   'P 1'
#
loop_
_entity.id
_entity.type
_entity.pdbx_description
1 polymer ?
#
loop_
_entity_poly.entity_id
_entity_poly.type
_entity_poly.pdbx_seq_one_letter_code
_entity_poly.pdbx_strand_id
1 'polypeptide(L)'
;MNSQGGSIRWSYFHSALQLAVRRSARKWTYEDFAECFPTYTKEDKDGSTAIFNQISDYIETQSFRDLDRLFRSLNVQENIDILHRVIEEAKERKEARIERSDQWREDLEPRAAIAARTIPKLEEENARLRQILSQTEQENLALNAQLQARATQTDENDQQALKLLKKLDEVLDEWNTLPLEELETWTRQAMESTKPVLRS
;
A
#
# COMPACT_ATOMS: atom_id res chain seq x y z
N MET A 1 -8.20 -14.66 33.62
CA MET A 1 -8.14 -14.90 32.17
C MET A 1 -7.67 -13.61 31.54
N ASN A 2 -6.42 -13.61 31.08
CA ASN A 2 -5.72 -12.41 30.61
C ASN A 2 -6.37 -11.85 29.35
N SER A 3 -6.60 -10.54 29.35
CA SER A 3 -7.01 -9.72 28.21
C SER A 3 -5.90 -9.65 27.15
N GLN A 4 -5.60 -10.77 26.50
CA GLN A 4 -4.62 -10.82 25.41
C GLN A 4 -5.26 -10.28 24.14
N GLY A 5 -5.26 -8.96 23.97
CA GLY A 5 -5.53 -8.33 22.67
C GLY A 5 -6.17 -6.95 22.68
N GLY A 6 -6.63 -6.42 23.82
CA GLY A 6 -7.28 -5.10 23.88
C GLY A 6 -6.48 -4.05 24.66
N SER A 7 -6.86 -2.79 24.50
CA SER A 7 -6.26 -1.66 25.23
C SER A 7 -6.38 -1.79 26.75
N ILE A 8 -5.55 -1.01 27.47
CA ILE A 8 -5.67 -0.86 28.93
C ILE A 8 -7.10 -0.43 29.30
N ARG A 9 -7.66 0.51 28.54
CA ARG A 9 -9.03 1.00 28.75
C ARG A 9 -10.08 -0.09 28.57
N TRP A 10 -9.94 -0.95 27.56
CA TRP A 10 -10.81 -2.10 27.37
C TRP A 10 -10.77 -3.04 28.57
N SER A 11 -9.57 -3.35 29.07
CA SER A 11 -9.44 -4.26 30.22
C SER A 11 -10.14 -3.71 31.48
N TYR A 12 -10.02 -2.41 31.76
CA TYR A 12 -10.76 -1.77 32.86
C TYR A 12 -12.27 -1.76 32.63
N PHE A 13 -12.72 -1.39 31.44
CA PHE A 13 -14.14 -1.38 31.10
C PHE A 13 -14.76 -2.78 31.24
N HIS A 14 -14.13 -3.79 30.64
CA HIS A 14 -14.61 -5.16 30.65
C HIS A 14 -14.60 -5.76 32.06
N SER A 15 -13.54 -5.55 32.84
CA SER A 15 -13.45 -6.06 34.21
C SER A 15 -14.46 -5.39 35.16
N ALA A 16 -14.68 -4.08 35.05
CA ALA A 16 -15.68 -3.36 35.83
C ALA A 16 -17.10 -3.86 35.51
N LEU A 17 -17.40 -4.10 34.23
CA LEU A 17 -18.70 -4.61 33.81
C LEU A 17 -18.91 -6.06 34.29
N GLN A 18 -17.91 -6.93 34.16
CA GLN A 18 -17.97 -8.30 34.69
C GLN A 18 -18.24 -8.31 36.19
N LEU A 19 -17.60 -7.41 36.95
CA LEU A 19 -17.84 -7.28 38.37
C LEU A 19 -19.27 -6.82 38.67
N ALA A 20 -19.79 -5.86 37.89
CA ALA A 20 -21.16 -5.37 38.05
C ALA A 20 -22.19 -6.48 37.79
N VAL A 21 -22.02 -7.27 36.72
CA VAL A 21 -22.89 -8.41 36.40
C VAL A 21 -22.89 -9.42 37.54
N ARG A 22 -21.72 -9.83 38.02
CA ARG A 22 -21.59 -10.76 39.15
C ARG A 22 -22.26 -10.26 40.42
N ARG A 23 -22.07 -8.98 40.75
CA ARG A 23 -22.71 -8.35 41.91
C ARG A 23 -24.21 -8.29 41.76
N SER A 24 -24.72 -8.02 40.56
CA SER A 24 -26.15 -7.94 40.31
C SER A 24 -26.83 -9.32 40.37
N ALA A 25 -26.22 -10.35 39.79
CA ALA A 25 -26.76 -11.71 39.78
C ALA A 25 -26.82 -12.33 41.18
N ARG A 26 -25.91 -11.93 42.08
CA ARG A 26 -25.78 -12.45 43.46
C ARG A 26 -26.20 -11.46 44.54
N LYS A 27 -26.91 -10.39 44.17
CA LYS A 27 -27.36 -9.36 45.13
C LYS A 27 -28.42 -9.90 46.09
N TRP A 28 -29.24 -10.82 45.59
CA TRP A 28 -30.26 -11.52 46.36
C TRP A 28 -29.65 -12.79 46.94
N THR A 29 -29.97 -13.06 48.20
CA THR A 29 -29.45 -14.19 48.96
C THR A 29 -30.45 -15.34 48.98
N TYR A 30 -30.00 -16.51 49.40
CA TYR A 30 -30.91 -17.63 49.64
C TYR A 30 -31.94 -17.31 50.74
N GLU A 31 -31.59 -16.43 51.70
CA GLU A 31 -32.52 -15.96 52.74
C GLU A 31 -33.66 -15.16 52.12
N ASP A 32 -33.36 -14.22 51.20
CA ASP A 32 -34.38 -13.46 50.46
C ASP A 32 -35.30 -14.39 49.65
N PHE A 33 -34.73 -15.46 49.07
CA PHE A 33 -35.50 -16.47 48.33
C PHE A 33 -36.40 -17.30 49.26
N ALA A 34 -35.89 -17.68 50.44
CA ALA A 34 -36.64 -18.45 51.43
C ALA A 34 -37.79 -17.66 52.07
N GLU A 35 -37.61 -16.35 52.28
CA GLU A 35 -38.67 -15.46 52.72
C GLU A 35 -39.82 -15.37 51.70
N CYS A 36 -39.49 -15.37 50.41
CA CYS A 36 -40.48 -15.32 49.33
C CYS A 36 -41.17 -16.68 49.09
N PHE A 37 -40.49 -17.79 49.37
CA PHE A 37 -41.00 -19.16 49.17
C PHE A 37 -40.86 -20.05 50.43
N PRO A 38 -41.52 -19.69 51.54
CA PRO A 38 -41.28 -20.33 52.84
C PRO A 38 -41.85 -21.74 52.93
N THR A 39 -42.93 -22.07 52.21
CA THR A 39 -43.50 -23.43 52.21
C THR A 39 -42.59 -24.39 51.44
N TYR A 40 -42.15 -23.96 50.25
CA TYR A 40 -41.30 -24.76 49.37
C TYR A 40 -39.92 -25.06 49.98
N THR A 41 -39.28 -24.05 50.58
CA THR A 41 -37.97 -24.22 51.24
C THR A 41 -38.01 -25.09 52.49
N LYS A 42 -39.16 -25.18 53.17
CA LYS A 42 -39.37 -26.08 54.32
C LYS A 42 -39.60 -27.52 53.91
N GLU A 43 -40.23 -27.75 52.75
CA GLU A 43 -40.53 -29.08 52.23
C GLU A 43 -39.31 -29.72 51.53
N ASP A 44 -38.56 -28.94 50.74
CA ASP A 44 -37.37 -29.41 50.03
C ASP A 44 -36.25 -28.36 50.05
N LYS A 45 -35.40 -28.46 51.07
CA LYS A 45 -34.26 -27.55 51.27
C LYS A 45 -33.16 -27.74 50.21
N ASP A 46 -32.94 -28.99 49.79
CA ASP A 46 -31.86 -29.31 48.85
C ASP A 46 -32.26 -28.88 47.43
N GLY A 47 -33.51 -29.16 47.02
CA GLY A 47 -34.05 -28.71 45.73
C GLY A 47 -34.15 -27.19 45.63
N SER A 48 -34.62 -26.52 46.67
CA SER A 48 -34.71 -25.05 46.68
C SER A 48 -33.34 -24.36 46.60
N THR A 49 -32.31 -24.92 47.25
CA THR A 49 -30.93 -24.41 47.14
C THR A 49 -30.35 -24.65 45.75
N ALA A 50 -30.63 -25.81 45.15
CA ALA A 50 -30.21 -26.12 43.78
C ALA A 50 -30.85 -25.16 42.75
N ILE A 51 -32.16 -24.88 42.88
CA ILE A 51 -32.87 -23.93 42.00
C ILE A 51 -32.32 -22.52 42.17
N PHE A 52 -32.08 -22.06 43.39
CA PHE A 52 -31.50 -20.74 43.65
C PHE A 52 -30.14 -20.56 42.94
N ASN A 53 -29.25 -21.55 43.08
CA ASN A 53 -27.95 -21.52 42.42
C ASN A 53 -28.10 -21.58 40.90
N GLN A 54 -29.01 -22.42 40.38
CA GLN A 54 -29.28 -22.51 38.95
C GLN A 54 -29.79 -21.19 38.36
N ILE A 55 -30.68 -20.47 39.05
CA ILE A 55 -31.17 -19.16 38.60
C ILE A 55 -30.04 -18.13 38.62
N SER A 56 -29.24 -18.11 39.69
CA SER A 56 -28.10 -17.18 39.81
C SER A 56 -27.06 -17.40 38.70
N ASP A 57 -26.70 -18.65 38.43
CA ASP A 57 -25.78 -19.03 37.37
C ASP A 57 -26.35 -18.76 35.97
N TYR A 58 -27.66 -18.99 35.80
CA TYR A 58 -28.36 -18.67 34.55
C TYR A 58 -28.36 -17.17 34.25
N ILE A 59 -28.67 -16.33 35.24
CA ILE A 59 -28.65 -14.87 35.08
C ILE A 59 -27.24 -14.40 34.74
N GLU A 60 -26.21 -14.90 35.45
CA GLU A 60 -24.80 -14.55 35.18
C GLU A 60 -24.41 -14.96 33.75
N THR A 61 -24.66 -16.21 33.37
CA THR A 61 -24.28 -16.75 32.06
C THR A 61 -25.03 -16.09 30.91
N GLN A 62 -26.34 -15.87 31.06
CA GLN A 62 -27.16 -15.25 30.03
C GLN A 62 -26.77 -13.78 29.83
N SER A 63 -26.55 -13.04 30.93
CA SER A 63 -26.07 -11.65 30.86
C SER A 63 -24.74 -11.55 30.12
N PHE A 64 -23.79 -12.46 30.37
CA PHE A 64 -22.53 -12.46 29.64
C PHE A 64 -22.69 -12.76 28.16
N ARG A 65 -23.55 -13.73 27.79
CA ARG A 65 -23.83 -14.03 26.39
C ARG A 65 -24.44 -12.85 25.65
N ASP A 66 -25.38 -12.15 26.27
CA ASP A 66 -26.04 -11.00 25.68
C ASP A 66 -25.07 -9.81 25.55
N LEU A 67 -24.22 -9.59 26.55
CA LEU A 67 -23.15 -8.59 26.48
C LEU A 67 -22.12 -8.90 25.39
N ASP A 68 -21.67 -10.14 25.25
CA ASP A 68 -20.75 -10.54 24.20
C ASP A 68 -21.35 -10.34 22.80
N ARG A 69 -22.65 -10.62 22.65
CA ARG A 69 -23.38 -10.34 21.41
C ARG A 69 -23.42 -8.85 21.12
N LEU A 70 -23.71 -8.01 22.12
CA LEU A 70 -23.70 -6.56 21.98
C LEU A 70 -22.32 -6.03 21.62
N PHE A 71 -21.27 -6.51 22.30
CA PHE A 71 -19.89 -6.13 22.04
C PHE A 71 -19.45 -6.41 20.61
N ARG A 72 -19.86 -7.56 20.06
CA ARG A 72 -19.62 -7.91 18.66
C ARG A 72 -20.45 -7.05 17.70
N SER A 73 -21.72 -6.79 18.01
CA SER A 73 -22.59 -6.00 17.13
C SER A 73 -22.17 -4.53 17.00
N LEU A 74 -21.60 -3.97 18.07
CA LEU A 74 -21.21 -2.56 18.15
C LEU A 74 -19.69 -2.36 18.05
N ASN A 75 -18.92 -3.42 17.80
CA ASN A 75 -17.44 -3.40 17.79
C ASN A 75 -16.85 -2.62 18.98
N VAL A 76 -17.37 -2.87 20.18
CA VAL A 76 -17.08 -2.03 21.36
C VAL A 76 -15.60 -2.06 21.72
N GLN A 77 -14.96 -3.23 21.61
CA GLN A 77 -13.53 -3.36 21.88
C GLN A 77 -12.70 -2.48 20.94
N GLU A 78 -12.94 -2.56 19.63
CA GLU A 78 -12.24 -1.76 18.63
C GLU A 78 -12.46 -0.26 18.87
N ASN A 79 -13.70 0.16 19.14
CA ASN A 79 -14.02 1.56 19.41
C ASN A 79 -13.33 2.09 20.67
N ILE A 80 -13.27 1.29 21.73
CA ILE A 80 -12.56 1.65 22.96
C ILE A 80 -11.04 1.70 22.74
N ASP A 81 -10.51 0.81 21.91
CA ASP A 81 -9.08 0.77 21.57
C ASP A 81 -8.68 1.97 20.70
N ILE A 82 -9.50 2.36 19.72
CA ILE A 82 -9.33 3.59 18.94
C ILE A 82 -9.35 4.80 19.88
N LEU A 83 -10.32 4.87 20.79
CA LEU A 83 -10.40 5.96 21.75
C LEU A 83 -9.16 6.03 22.65
N HIS A 84 -8.64 4.88 23.09
CA HIS A 84 -7.42 4.84 23.88
C HIS A 84 -6.23 5.41 23.10
N ARG A 85 -6.03 4.98 21.86
CA ARG A 85 -4.97 5.47 20.98
C ARG A 85 -5.06 6.98 20.75
N VAL A 86 -6.24 7.50 20.42
CA VAL A 86 -6.46 8.94 20.19
C VAL A 86 -6.11 9.76 21.45
N ILE A 87 -6.42 9.24 22.63
CA ILE A 87 -6.10 9.93 23.89
C ILE A 87 -4.60 9.89 24.19
N GLU A 88 -3.92 8.77 23.91
CA GLU A 88 -2.46 8.68 24.05
C GLU A 88 -1.77 9.66 23.11
N GLU A 89 -2.13 9.68 21.83
CA GLU A 89 -1.61 10.66 20.87
C GLU A 89 -1.88 12.10 21.31
N ALA A 90 -3.08 12.39 21.84
CA ALA A 90 -3.41 13.73 22.35
C ALA A 90 -2.55 14.12 23.58
N LYS A 91 -2.24 13.17 24.47
CA LYS A 91 -1.34 13.41 25.61
C LYS A 91 0.07 13.68 25.14
N GLU A 92 0.61 12.87 24.24
CA GLU A 92 1.94 13.06 23.67
C GLU A 92 2.06 14.43 22.99
N ARG A 93 1.04 14.83 22.20
CA ARG A 93 1.00 16.16 21.56
C ARG A 93 0.97 17.30 22.58
N LYS A 94 0.21 17.14 23.67
CA LYS A 94 0.13 18.12 24.75
C LYS A 94 1.49 18.27 25.45
N GLU A 95 2.19 17.17 25.70
CA GLU A 95 3.53 17.17 26.28
C GLU A 95 4.55 17.85 25.35
N ALA A 96 4.45 17.59 24.04
CA ALA A 96 5.29 18.21 23.02
C ALA A 96 4.96 19.69 22.74
N ARG A 97 3.87 20.24 23.32
CA ARG A 97 3.36 21.61 23.08
C ARG A 97 3.12 21.93 21.60
N ILE A 98 2.73 20.92 20.81
CA ILE A 98 2.41 21.11 19.39
C ILE A 98 0.95 21.52 19.27
N GLU A 99 0.70 22.80 18.98
CA GLU A 99 -0.64 23.26 18.60
C GLU A 99 -0.86 23.02 17.10
N ARG A 100 -1.83 22.17 16.77
CA ARG A 100 -2.32 22.01 15.39
C ARG A 100 -3.60 22.80 15.16
N SER A 101 -3.83 23.16 13.89
CA SER A 101 -5.05 23.77 13.39
C SER A 101 -6.24 22.80 13.29
N ASP A 102 -6.03 21.49 13.49
CA ASP A 102 -7.05 20.43 13.41
C ASP A 102 -7.76 20.16 14.75
N GLN A 103 -7.59 21.03 15.75
CA GLN A 103 -8.25 20.91 17.05
C GLN A 103 -9.77 21.05 16.90
N TRP A 104 -10.49 20.08 17.47
CA TRP A 104 -11.95 20.13 17.53
C TRP A 104 -12.42 21.33 18.36
N ARG A 105 -13.43 22.04 17.85
CA ARG A 105 -14.11 23.16 18.51
C ARG A 105 -15.61 22.92 18.45
N GLU A 106 -16.34 23.39 19.45
CA GLU A 106 -17.78 23.20 19.55
C GLU A 106 -18.54 23.94 18.43
N ASP A 107 -18.06 25.14 18.04
CA ASP A 107 -18.62 25.95 16.94
C ASP A 107 -17.97 25.64 15.57
N LEU A 108 -17.59 24.39 15.30
CA LEU A 108 -16.92 24.04 14.05
C LEU A 108 -17.91 23.99 12.89
N GLU A 109 -17.78 24.95 11.97
CA GLU A 109 -18.51 24.95 10.70
C GLU A 109 -18.33 23.61 9.94
N PRO A 110 -19.38 23.02 9.35
CA PRO A 110 -19.28 21.73 8.64
C PRO A 110 -18.20 21.73 7.54
N ARG A 111 -18.01 22.87 6.87
CA ARG A 111 -16.93 23.05 5.88
C ARG A 111 -15.54 22.89 6.49
N ALA A 112 -15.32 23.44 7.69
CA ALA A 112 -14.04 23.33 8.38
C ALA A 112 -13.78 21.88 8.84
N ALA A 113 -14.81 21.16 9.30
CA ALA A 113 -14.71 19.74 9.63
C ALA A 113 -14.33 18.87 8.42
N ILE A 114 -14.98 19.12 7.26
CA ILE A 114 -14.67 18.43 6.01
C ILE A 114 -13.24 18.76 5.56
N ALA A 115 -12.85 20.03 5.62
CA ALA A 115 -11.51 20.49 5.23
C ALA A 115 -10.41 19.85 6.08
N ALA A 116 -10.59 19.78 7.41
CA ALA A 116 -9.63 19.17 8.33
C ALA A 116 -9.33 17.70 7.98
N ARG A 117 -10.32 16.97 7.48
CA ARG A 117 -10.15 15.57 7.04
C ARG A 117 -9.62 15.46 5.60
N THR A 118 -10.03 16.36 4.72
CA THR A 118 -9.78 16.24 3.28
C THR A 118 -8.43 16.80 2.88
N ILE A 119 -8.02 17.92 3.48
CA ILE A 119 -6.75 18.60 3.16
C ILE A 119 -5.54 17.68 3.34
N PRO A 120 -5.37 16.94 4.45
CA PRO A 120 -4.20 16.06 4.61
C PRO A 120 -4.10 14.99 3.51
N LYS A 121 -5.23 14.45 3.08
CA LYS A 121 -5.27 13.48 1.97
C LYS A 121 -4.92 14.12 0.62
N LEU A 122 -5.40 15.35 0.40
CA LEU A 122 -5.07 16.10 -0.81
C LEU A 122 -3.58 16.48 -0.84
N GLU A 123 -2.99 16.81 0.31
CA GLU A 123 -1.56 17.08 0.43
C GLU A 123 -0.72 15.82 0.14
N GLU A 124 -1.12 14.66 0.66
CA GLU A 124 -0.48 13.36 0.38
C GLU A 124 -0.52 13.04 -1.12
N GLU A 125 -1.68 13.15 -1.77
CA GLU A 125 -1.80 12.91 -3.21
C GLU A 125 -1.04 13.96 -4.05
N ASN A 126 -1.01 15.22 -3.62
CA ASN A 126 -0.24 16.26 -4.30
C ASN A 126 1.27 15.96 -4.23
N ALA A 127 1.77 15.56 -3.06
CA ALA A 127 3.16 15.13 -2.89
C ALA A 127 3.50 13.94 -3.79
N ARG A 128 2.62 12.94 -3.85
CA ARG A 128 2.76 11.78 -4.74
C ARG A 128 2.80 12.19 -6.21
N LEU A 129 1.87 13.04 -6.66
CA LEU A 129 1.80 13.50 -8.05
C LEU A 129 3.05 14.31 -8.45
N ARG A 130 3.55 15.17 -7.55
CA ARG A 130 4.81 15.91 -7.78
C ARG A 130 6.00 14.98 -7.92
N GLN A 131 6.06 13.92 -7.12
CA GLN A 131 7.12 12.93 -7.24
C GLN A 131 7.07 12.23 -8.60
N ILE A 132 5.88 11.81 -9.04
CA ILE A 132 5.70 11.19 -10.38
C ILE A 132 6.11 12.17 -11.48
N LEU A 133 5.65 13.43 -11.41
CA LEU A 133 6.00 14.46 -12.38
C LEU A 133 7.53 14.61 -12.49
N SER A 134 8.22 14.71 -11.35
CA SER A 134 9.68 14.87 -11.33
C SER A 134 10.41 13.67 -11.95
N GLN A 135 9.91 12.45 -11.74
CA GLN A 135 10.49 11.24 -12.33
C GLN A 135 10.28 11.24 -13.85
N THR A 136 9.07 11.53 -14.31
CA THR A 136 8.75 11.58 -15.74
C THR A 136 9.51 12.71 -16.46
N GLU A 137 9.70 13.86 -15.83
CA GLU A 137 10.53 14.94 -16.38
C GLU A 137 11.99 14.52 -16.53
N GLN A 138 12.55 13.84 -15.53
CA GLN A 138 13.92 13.31 -15.61
C GLN A 138 14.07 12.26 -16.72
N GLU A 139 13.11 11.35 -16.83
CA GLU A 139 13.08 10.34 -17.91
C GLU A 139 12.99 10.99 -19.28
N ASN A 140 12.12 11.99 -19.45
CA ASN A 140 11.99 12.73 -20.72
C ASN A 140 13.27 13.47 -21.08
N LEU A 141 13.93 14.11 -20.10
CA LEU A 141 15.22 14.77 -20.34
C LEU A 141 16.29 13.77 -20.79
N ALA A 142 16.36 12.61 -20.13
CA ALA A 142 17.30 11.55 -20.49
C ALA A 142 17.02 10.98 -21.90
N LEU A 143 15.75 10.73 -22.22
CA LEU A 143 15.33 10.26 -23.54
C LEU A 143 15.62 11.30 -24.63
N ASN A 144 15.36 12.58 -24.37
CA ASN A 144 15.65 13.64 -25.33
C ASN A 144 17.16 13.76 -25.60
N ALA A 145 18.00 13.63 -24.56
CA ALA A 145 19.45 13.60 -24.72
C ALA A 145 19.90 12.39 -25.57
N GLN A 146 19.31 11.21 -25.36
CA GLN A 146 19.59 10.04 -26.19
C GLN A 146 19.15 10.22 -27.65
N LEU A 147 17.99 10.84 -27.89
CA LEU A 147 17.52 11.13 -29.25
C LEU A 147 18.45 12.11 -29.97
N GLN A 148 18.90 13.17 -29.30
CA GLN A 148 19.86 14.11 -29.86
C GLN A 148 21.18 13.43 -30.21
N ALA A 149 21.73 12.61 -29.31
CA ALA A 149 22.96 11.86 -29.58
C ALA A 149 22.82 10.87 -30.75
N ARG A 150 21.65 10.23 -30.89
CA ARG A 150 21.37 9.36 -32.04
C ARG A 150 21.25 10.15 -33.34
N ALA A 151 20.57 11.30 -33.31
CA ALA A 151 20.44 12.16 -34.49
C ALA A 151 21.81 12.63 -34.99
N THR A 152 22.70 13.08 -34.10
CA THR A 152 24.06 13.47 -34.48
C THR A 152 24.86 12.29 -35.04
N GLN A 153 24.73 11.10 -34.45
CA GLN A 153 25.41 9.91 -34.95
C GLN A 153 24.89 9.51 -36.34
N THR A 154 23.59 9.62 -36.59
CA THR A 154 23.00 9.36 -37.90
C THR A 154 23.51 10.36 -38.93
N ASP A 155 23.54 11.65 -38.62
CA ASP A 155 24.06 12.69 -39.52
C ASP A 155 25.55 12.44 -39.87
N GLU A 156 26.37 12.05 -38.89
CA GLU A 156 27.77 11.71 -39.12
C GLU A 156 27.92 10.48 -40.03
N ASN A 157 27.12 9.43 -39.78
CA ASN A 157 27.13 8.22 -40.59
C ASN A 157 26.69 8.50 -42.03
N ASP A 158 25.66 9.32 -42.22
CA ASP A 158 25.16 9.71 -43.54
C ASP A 158 26.22 10.51 -44.30
N GLN A 159 26.92 11.42 -43.63
CA GLN A 159 28.05 12.14 -44.24
C GLN A 159 29.19 11.21 -44.65
N GLN A 160 29.50 10.18 -43.84
CA GLN A 160 30.50 9.18 -44.19
C GLN A 160 30.06 8.32 -45.39
N ALA A 161 28.80 7.88 -45.41
CA ALA A 161 28.24 7.13 -46.53
C ALA A 161 28.28 7.94 -47.83
N LEU A 162 27.92 9.22 -47.80
CA LEU A 162 28.01 10.11 -48.96
C LEU A 162 29.46 10.27 -49.45
N LYS A 163 30.44 10.37 -48.55
CA LYS A 163 31.87 10.41 -48.93
C LYS A 163 32.32 9.11 -49.60
N LEU A 164 31.86 7.96 -49.11
CA LEU A 164 32.18 6.66 -49.70
C LEU A 164 31.54 6.50 -51.08
N LEU A 165 30.28 6.91 -51.24
CA LEU A 165 29.59 6.89 -52.53
C LEU A 165 30.31 7.77 -53.56
N LYS A 166 30.72 8.98 -53.18
CA LYS A 166 31.51 9.85 -54.08
C LYS A 166 32.80 9.19 -54.55
N LYS A 167 33.53 8.52 -53.65
CA LYS A 167 34.75 7.78 -54.03
C LYS A 167 34.45 6.60 -54.94
N LEU A 168 33.33 5.91 -54.75
CA LEU A 168 32.90 4.84 -55.63
C LEU A 168 32.55 5.38 -57.03
N ASP A 169 31.86 6.52 -57.11
CA ASP A 169 31.59 7.19 -58.38
C ASP A 169 32.89 7.59 -59.09
N GLU A 170 33.86 8.16 -58.36
CA GLU A 170 35.20 8.49 -58.89
C GLU A 170 35.91 7.24 -59.46
N VAL A 171 35.92 6.13 -58.73
CA VAL A 171 36.52 4.86 -59.20
C VAL A 171 35.78 4.30 -60.41
N LEU A 172 34.46 4.44 -60.46
CA LEU A 172 33.64 3.97 -61.58
C LEU A 172 33.87 4.82 -62.83
N ASP A 173 34.03 6.13 -62.67
CA ASP A 173 34.43 7.03 -63.76
C ASP A 173 35.83 6.68 -64.29
N GLU A 174 36.81 6.49 -63.40
CA GLU A 174 38.15 6.02 -63.79
C GLU A 174 38.09 4.68 -64.52
N TRP A 175 37.31 3.73 -64.01
CA TRP A 175 37.09 2.42 -64.65
C TRP A 175 36.47 2.54 -66.05
N ASN A 176 35.52 3.45 -66.25
CA ASN A 176 34.92 3.68 -67.56
C ASN A 176 35.88 4.36 -68.55
N THR A 177 36.84 5.14 -68.05
CA THR A 177 37.88 5.77 -68.89
C THR A 177 39.03 4.83 -69.25
N LEU A 178 39.12 3.65 -68.64
CA LEU A 178 40.16 2.68 -68.98
C LEU A 178 39.97 2.22 -70.44
N PRO A 179 41.05 2.24 -71.25
CA PRO A 179 40.99 1.80 -72.64
C PRO A 179 40.86 0.28 -72.68
N LEU A 180 39.61 -0.21 -72.63
CA LEU A 180 39.25 -1.63 -72.70
C LEU A 180 39.85 -2.31 -73.94
N GLU A 181 39.93 -1.59 -75.07
CA GLU A 181 40.56 -2.10 -76.28
C GLU A 181 42.08 -2.28 -76.12
N GLU A 182 42.77 -1.37 -75.44
CA GLU A 182 44.21 -1.52 -75.16
C GLU A 182 44.46 -2.66 -74.16
N LEU A 183 43.61 -2.80 -73.15
CA LEU A 183 43.66 -3.92 -72.21
C LEU A 183 43.40 -5.27 -72.89
N GLU A 184 42.42 -5.34 -73.79
CA GLU A 184 42.15 -6.55 -74.58
C GLU A 184 43.32 -6.89 -75.51
N THR A 185 43.94 -5.90 -76.15
CA THR A 185 45.11 -6.13 -77.00
C THR A 185 46.32 -6.56 -76.18
N TRP A 186 46.54 -5.97 -75.00
CA TRP A 186 47.60 -6.38 -74.07
C TRP A 186 47.37 -7.81 -73.55
N THR A 187 46.12 -8.17 -73.25
CA THR A 187 45.75 -9.52 -72.81
C THR A 187 45.92 -10.54 -73.93
N ARG A 188 45.56 -10.19 -75.19
CA ARG A 188 45.84 -11.02 -76.37
C ARG A 188 47.33 -11.18 -76.62
N GLN A 189 48.12 -10.11 -76.55
CA GLN A 189 49.58 -10.17 -76.71
C GLN A 189 50.25 -10.99 -75.60
N ALA A 190 49.80 -10.88 -74.35
CA ALA A 190 50.27 -11.71 -73.24
C ALA A 190 49.92 -13.20 -73.45
N MET A 191 48.70 -13.51 -73.92
CA MET A 191 48.30 -14.87 -74.29
C MET A 191 49.07 -15.43 -75.51
N GLU A 192 49.41 -14.59 -76.48
CA GLU A 192 50.20 -14.98 -77.64
C GLU A 192 51.68 -15.20 -77.30
N SER A 193 52.24 -14.37 -76.42
CA SER A 193 53.62 -14.52 -75.92
C SER A 193 53.83 -15.77 -75.04
N THR A 194 52.75 -16.29 -74.45
CA THR A 194 52.74 -17.52 -73.65
C THR A 194 52.36 -18.77 -74.45
N LYS A 195 52.01 -18.64 -75.75
CA LYS A 195 51.89 -19.81 -76.64
C LYS A 195 53.29 -20.37 -76.94
N PRO A 196 53.62 -21.60 -76.52
CA PRO A 196 54.91 -22.20 -76.85
C PRO A 196 54.98 -22.45 -78.37
N VAL A 197 56.03 -21.94 -79.00
CA VAL A 197 56.36 -22.27 -80.40
C VAL A 197 56.75 -23.74 -80.48
N LEU A 198 55.83 -24.58 -80.96
CA LEU A 198 56.15 -25.94 -81.40
C LEU A 198 57.06 -25.85 -82.62
N ARG A 199 58.37 -26.07 -82.44
CA ARG A 199 59.30 -26.32 -83.54
C ARG A 199 59.27 -27.80 -83.90
N SER A 200 58.93 -28.10 -85.16
CA SER A 200 59.25 -29.34 -85.88
C SER A 200 60.74 -29.48 -86.12
#